data_AF-A0A6B3ET64-F1
#
_entry.id   AF-A0A6B3ET64-F1
#
_cell.length_a   1.000
_cell.length_b   1.000
_cell.length_c   1.000
_cell.angle_alpha   90.00
_cell.angle_beta   90.00
_cell.angle_gamma   90.00
#
_symmetry.space_group_name_H-M   'P 1'
#
loop_
_entity.id
_entity.type
_entity.pdbx_description
1 polymer ?
#
loop_
_entity_poly.entity_id
_entity_poly.type
_entity_poly.pdbx_seq_one_letter_code
_entity_poly.pdbx_strand_id
1 'polypeptide(L)' 'PGSYVSTGYHASSSLWSSGSHTGIDFHAASGTSVHAVGAGTVVKVDWGGAYGNEVVLRMHDGTYTQYGHLTAATVAVG' A
#
# COMPACT_ATOMS: atom_id res chain seq x y z
N PRO A 1 -2.48 -9.30 -19.46
CA PRO A 1 -2.26 -10.06 -18.20
C PRO A 1 -2.82 -9.28 -17.02
N GLY A 2 -3.65 -9.92 -16.18
CA GLY A 2 -4.22 -9.28 -14.98
C GLY A 2 -3.20 -9.20 -13.83
N SER A 3 -3.49 -8.36 -12.85
CA SER A 3 -2.77 -8.38 -11.58
C SER A 3 -3.12 -9.65 -10.79
N TYR A 4 -2.23 -10.05 -9.88
CA TYR A 4 -2.40 -11.20 -8.99
C TYR A 4 -1.61 -10.97 -7.70
N VAL A 5 -1.94 -11.69 -6.62
CA VAL A 5 -1.17 -11.63 -5.37
C VAL A 5 0.18 -12.31 -5.57
N SER A 6 1.27 -11.54 -5.53
CA SER A 6 2.64 -12.06 -5.65
C SER A 6 3.22 -12.44 -4.31
N THR A 7 2.81 -11.78 -3.22
CA THR A 7 3.24 -12.12 -1.86
C THR A 7 2.09 -11.89 -0.90
N GLY A 8 1.73 -12.93 -0.15
CA GLY A 8 0.62 -12.88 0.80
C GLY A 8 1.00 -12.20 2.11
N TYR A 9 -0.02 -11.80 2.85
CA TYR A 9 0.11 -11.40 4.25
C TYR A 9 0.67 -12.54 5.08
N HIS A 10 1.54 -12.22 6.03
CA HIS A 10 2.29 -13.17 6.86
C HIS A 10 3.25 -14.11 6.11
N ALA A 11 3.56 -13.87 4.84
CA ALA A 11 4.65 -14.60 4.19
C ALA A 11 5.96 -14.44 4.98
N SER A 12 6.68 -15.53 5.20
CA SER A 12 7.90 -15.55 6.01
C SER A 12 9.16 -15.47 5.14
N SER A 13 10.05 -14.53 5.44
CA SER A 13 11.35 -14.39 4.77
C SER A 13 12.28 -13.50 5.60
N SER A 14 13.59 -13.63 5.40
CA SER A 14 14.60 -12.71 5.94
C SER A 14 14.59 -11.33 5.29
N LEU A 15 13.79 -11.13 4.23
CA LEU A 15 13.64 -9.84 3.55
C LEU A 15 12.93 -8.78 4.41
N TRP A 16 12.09 -9.20 5.36
CA TRP A 16 11.36 -8.29 6.25
C TRP A 16 12.01 -8.30 7.64
N SER A 17 12.22 -7.12 8.23
CA SER A 17 12.89 -6.99 9.53
C SER A 17 12.15 -7.70 10.67
N SER A 18 10.83 -7.82 10.57
CA SER A 18 9.97 -8.59 11.48
C SER A 18 10.01 -10.10 11.22
N GLY A 19 10.62 -10.54 10.11
CA GLY A 19 10.55 -11.91 9.61
C GLY A 19 9.23 -12.27 8.90
N SER A 20 8.29 -11.33 8.78
CA SER A 20 6.94 -11.60 8.24
C SER A 20 6.39 -10.40 7.46
N HIS A 21 5.80 -10.66 6.30
CA HIS A 21 5.21 -9.62 5.47
C HIS A 21 3.94 -9.05 6.11
N THR A 22 3.93 -7.73 6.34
CA THR A 22 2.84 -7.02 7.04
C THR A 22 1.73 -6.52 6.11
N GLY A 23 1.83 -6.80 4.80
CA GLY A 23 0.86 -6.38 3.79
C GLY A 23 0.56 -7.49 2.78
N ILE A 24 -0.01 -7.11 1.63
CA ILE A 24 -0.23 -7.99 0.48
C ILE A 24 0.35 -7.28 -0.74
N ASP A 25 1.20 -7.98 -1.50
CA ASP A 25 1.76 -7.46 -2.73
C ASP A 25 0.96 -7.93 -3.93
N PHE A 26 0.65 -6.99 -4.82
CA PHE A 26 0.00 -7.24 -6.10
C PHE A 26 1.02 -7.02 -7.22
N HIS A 27 1.16 -8.00 -8.12
CA HIS A 27 2.00 -7.84 -9.29
C HIS A 27 1.41 -6.75 -10.20
N ALA A 28 2.19 -5.71 -10.45
CA ALA A 28 1.81 -4.57 -11.29
C ALA A 28 3.03 -4.01 -12.02
N ALA A 29 2.82 -3.54 -13.26
CA ALA A 29 3.84 -2.77 -13.95
C ALA A 29 3.93 -1.37 -13.34
N SER A 30 5.11 -0.74 -13.39
CA SER A 30 5.30 0.65 -12.94
C SER A 30 4.31 1.58 -13.65
N GLY A 31 3.64 2.46 -12.89
CA GLY A 31 2.62 3.37 -13.40
C GLY A 31 1.20 2.78 -13.51
N THR A 32 0.99 1.52 -13.11
CA THR A 32 -0.37 0.96 -12.99
C THR A 32 -1.17 1.77 -11.96
N SER A 33 -2.41 2.15 -12.31
CA SER A 33 -3.28 2.87 -11.39
C SER A 33 -3.66 2.01 -10.18
N VAL A 34 -3.56 2.62 -9.00
CA VAL A 34 -4.01 2.04 -7.73
C VAL A 34 -5.24 2.80 -7.26
N HIS A 35 -6.28 2.06 -6.91
CA HIS A 35 -7.54 2.63 -6.44
C HIS A 35 -7.73 2.32 -4.96
N ALA A 36 -8.38 3.24 -4.24
CA ALA A 36 -8.76 3.01 -2.86
C ALA A 36 -9.74 1.83 -2.78
N VAL A 37 -9.55 0.94 -1.80
CA VAL A 37 -10.42 -0.23 -1.58
C VAL A 37 -11.82 0.16 -1.10
N GLY A 38 -12.02 1.40 -0.69
CA GLY A 38 -13.30 1.94 -0.26
C GLY A 38 -13.22 3.44 0.04
N ALA A 39 -14.35 4.02 0.46
CA ALA A 39 -14.40 5.42 0.85
C ALA A 39 -13.65 5.66 2.17
N GLY A 40 -12.89 6.75 2.22
CA GLY A 40 -12.11 7.17 3.38
C GLY A 40 -11.50 8.54 3.17
N THR A 41 -10.80 9.02 4.20
CA THR A 41 -10.07 10.29 4.18
C THR A 41 -8.59 10.02 4.05
N VAL A 42 -7.92 10.68 3.11
CA VAL A 42 -6.45 10.63 3.02
C VAL A 42 -5.88 11.35 4.24
N VAL A 43 -5.13 10.61 5.06
CA VAL A 43 -4.49 11.14 6.28
C VAL A 43 -2.99 11.33 6.13
N LYS A 44 -2.38 10.71 5.11
CA LYS A 44 -0.95 10.85 4.81
C LYS A 44 -0.66 10.67 3.32
N VAL A 45 0.22 11.52 2.79
CA VAL A 45 0.90 11.37 1.50
C VAL A 45 2.36 11.77 1.73
N ASP A 46 3.28 10.79 1.78
CA ASP A 46 4.66 11.03 2.21
C ASP A 46 5.62 9.90 1.77
N TRP A 47 6.89 9.98 2.14
CA TRP A 47 7.88 8.92 2.06
C TRP A 47 7.87 8.03 3.32
N GLY A 48 7.26 6.84 3.23
CA GLY A 48 7.04 5.90 4.33
C GLY A 48 8.25 5.01 4.70
N GLY A 49 9.47 5.46 4.42
CA GLY A 49 10.68 4.67 4.65
C GLY A 49 10.74 3.45 3.71
N ALA A 50 10.63 2.23 4.27
CA ALA A 50 10.67 0.99 3.49
C ALA A 50 9.54 0.93 2.44
N TYR A 51 8.40 1.58 2.69
CA TYR A 51 7.28 1.63 1.76
C TYR A 51 7.51 2.58 0.57
N GLY A 52 8.54 3.42 0.59
CA GLY A 52 8.72 4.46 -0.45
C GLY A 52 7.58 5.48 -0.45
N ASN A 53 7.18 5.98 -1.63
CA ASN A 53 6.01 6.86 -1.71
C ASN A 53 4.76 6.09 -1.25
N GLU A 54 4.10 6.63 -0.24
CA GLU A 54 2.91 6.03 0.35
C GLU A 54 1.72 6.98 0.38
N VAL A 55 0.53 6.38 0.34
CA VAL A 55 -0.73 7.03 0.69
C VAL A 55 -1.41 6.21 1.78
N VAL A 56 -1.88 6.87 2.84
CA VAL A 56 -2.65 6.22 3.91
C VAL A 56 -4.03 6.86 4.02
N LEU A 57 -5.07 6.03 3.99
CA LEU A 57 -6.46 6.43 4.19
C LEU A 57 -6.94 5.94 5.56
N ARG A 58 -7.66 6.80 6.28
CA ARG A 58 -8.52 6.40 7.39
C ARG A 58 -9.91 6.08 6.85
N MET A 59 -10.36 4.85 7.05
CA MET A 59 -11.64 4.34 6.60
C MET A 59 -12.77 4.73 7.56
N HIS A 60 -14.02 4.58 7.13
CA HIS A 60 -15.19 4.94 7.94
C HIS A 60 -15.31 4.14 9.24
N ASP A 61 -14.89 2.88 9.24
CA ASP A 61 -14.88 1.99 10.41
C ASP A 61 -13.70 2.24 11.37
N GLY A 62 -12.86 3.23 11.08
CA GLY A 62 -11.68 3.57 11.88
C GLY A 62 -10.43 2.76 11.53
N THR A 63 -10.51 1.80 10.61
CA THR A 63 -9.33 1.11 10.08
C THR A 63 -8.51 2.03 9.19
N TYR A 64 -7.27 1.62 8.90
CA TYR A 64 -6.40 2.32 7.96
C TYR A 64 -6.02 1.40 6.81
N THR A 65 -5.99 1.96 5.61
CA THR A 65 -5.45 1.28 4.43
C THR A 65 -4.22 2.04 3.93
N GLN A 66 -3.15 1.32 3.65
CA GLN A 66 -1.88 1.86 3.20
C GLN A 66 -1.57 1.34 1.81
N TYR A 67 -1.15 2.23 0.92
CA TYR A 67 -0.75 1.94 -0.44
C TYR A 67 0.71 2.36 -0.59
N GLY A 68 1.63 1.39 -0.57
CA GLY A 68 3.07 1.61 -0.65
C GLY A 68 3.61 1.44 -2.07
N HIS A 69 4.90 1.77 -2.22
CA HIS A 69 5.71 1.61 -3.42
C HIS A 69 5.15 2.31 -4.66
N LEU A 70 4.42 3.42 -4.46
CA LEU A 70 3.81 4.17 -5.54
C LEU A 70 4.88 4.92 -6.36
N THR A 71 4.67 5.05 -7.65
CA THR A 71 5.51 5.93 -8.48
C THR A 71 5.21 7.41 -8.24
N ALA A 72 3.95 7.73 -7.98
CA ALA A 72 3.47 9.07 -7.64
C ALA A 72 2.12 8.98 -6.90
N ALA A 73 1.79 10.03 -6.13
CA ALA A 73 0.46 10.23 -5.57
C ALA A 73 -0.31 11.27 -6.39
N THR A 74 -1.60 11.00 -6.63
CA THR A 74 -2.51 11.91 -7.35
C THR A 74 -3.60 12.50 -6.43
N VAL A 75 -3.38 12.40 -5.12
CA VAL A 75 -4.29 12.83 -4.06
C VAL A 75 -3.53 13.65 -3.02
N ALA A 76 -4.25 14.40 -2.19
CA ALA A 76 -3.70 15.15 -1.08
C ALA A 76 -4.42 14.78 0.23
N VAL A 77 -3.81 15.11 1.38
CA VAL A 77 -4.45 14.97 2.69
C VAL A 77 -5.69 15.87 2.77
N GLY A 78 -6.79 15.34 3.35
CA GLY A 78 -8.07 16.05 3.50
C GLY A 78 -9.17 15.46 2.63
#